data_AF-A0A2T5Q4C5-F1
#
_entry.id   AF-A0A2T5Q4C5-F1
#
_cell.length_a   1.000
_cell.length_b   1.000
_cell.length_c   1.000
_cell.angle_alpha   90.00
_cell.angle_beta   90.00
_cell.angle_gamma   90.00
#
_symmetry.space_group_name_H-M   'P 1'
#
loop_
_entity.id
_entity.type
_entity.pdbx_description
1 polymer ?
#
loop_
_entity_poly.entity_id
_entity_poly.type
_entity_poly.pdbx_seq_one_letter_code
_entity_poly.pdbx_strand_id
1 'polypeptide(L)'
;MHAVQGIDLNYVGVIIGKDLTINEKGELVADSENYYDNYGKFKKNDPHPLQFDRFVKNIYYVLLTRGIDGIRVYFEDKKVEKAFKKFMEING
;
A
#
# COMPACT_ATOMS: atom_id res chain seq x y z
N MET A 1 9.10 3.81 -22.22
CA MET A 1 7.96 4.45 -21.52
C MET A 1 6.92 4.82 -22.57
N HIS A 2 5.86 4.03 -22.67
CA HIS A 2 4.68 4.40 -23.46
C HIS A 2 3.67 5.06 -22.52
N ALA A 3 3.28 6.29 -22.84
CA ALA A 3 2.30 7.07 -22.13
C ALA A 3 0.92 6.40 -22.24
N VAL A 4 0.35 6.00 -21.11
CA VAL A 4 -1.08 5.70 -21.02
C VAL A 4 -1.80 7.04 -20.97
N GLN A 5 -2.34 7.46 -22.11
CA GLN A 5 -3.06 8.71 -22.29
C GLN A 5 -4.45 8.62 -21.63
N GLY A 6 -4.62 9.34 -20.51
CA GLY A 6 -5.73 10.26 -20.25
C GLY A 6 -7.19 9.77 -20.18
N ILE A 7 -7.53 8.52 -20.50
CA ILE A 7 -8.95 8.08 -20.58
C ILE A 7 -9.32 7.00 -19.55
N ASP A 8 -8.36 6.29 -18.96
CA ASP A 8 -8.59 5.12 -18.05
C ASP A 8 -8.32 5.38 -16.55
N LEU A 9 -8.12 6.64 -16.12
CA LEU A 9 -7.78 6.98 -14.72
C LEU A 9 -8.99 7.22 -13.80
N ASN A 10 -10.21 6.94 -14.29
CA ASN A 10 -11.43 7.20 -13.53
C ASN A 10 -11.65 6.14 -12.43
N TYR A 11 -11.20 4.89 -12.63
CA TYR A 11 -11.29 3.85 -11.62
C TYR A 11 -9.96 3.10 -11.48
N VAL A 12 -9.29 3.30 -10.34
CA VAL A 12 -8.02 2.61 -10.03
C VAL A 12 -8.30 1.43 -9.11
N GLY A 13 -7.74 0.26 -9.44
CA GLY A 13 -7.65 -0.89 -8.55
C GLY A 13 -6.29 -0.92 -7.87
N VAL A 14 -6.25 -0.80 -6.55
CA VAL A 14 -5.00 -0.93 -5.77
C VAL A 14 -5.07 -2.19 -4.93
N ILE A 15 -4.05 -3.05 -5.06
CA ILE A 15 -3.86 -4.23 -4.21
C ILE A 15 -2.82 -3.87 -3.17
N ILE A 16 -3.21 -3.89 -1.90
CA ILE A 16 -2.29 -3.79 -0.77
C ILE A 16 -1.88 -5.20 -0.39
N GLY A 17 -0.61 -5.51 -0.66
CA GLY A 17 0.00 -6.80 -0.41
C GLY A 17 0.30 -7.03 1.07
N LYS A 18 0.92 -8.17 1.36
CA LYS A 18 1.40 -8.55 2.71
C LYS A 18 2.66 -7.80 3.15
N ASP A 19 3.17 -6.92 2.30
CA ASP A 19 4.28 -6.02 2.60
C ASP A 19 3.85 -4.85 3.50
N LEU A 20 2.55 -4.69 3.78
CA LEU A 20 2.02 -3.87 4.84
C LEU A 20 1.24 -4.72 5.84
N THR A 21 1.46 -4.50 7.13
CA THR A 21 0.73 -5.16 8.21
C THR A 21 0.47 -4.21 9.39
N ILE A 22 -0.34 -4.65 10.34
CA ILE A 22 -0.55 -3.94 11.61
C ILE A 22 0.29 -4.62 12.69
N ASN A 23 1.19 -3.86 13.32
CA ASN A 23 2.01 -4.35 14.42
C ASN A 23 1.19 -4.54 15.72
N GLU A 24 1.81 -5.08 16.76
CA GLU A 24 1.16 -5.32 18.07
C GLU A 24 0.68 -4.04 18.76
N LYS A 25 1.25 -2.88 18.40
CA LYS A 25 0.85 -1.55 18.89
C LYS A 25 -0.33 -0.95 18.11
N GLY A 26 -0.82 -1.62 17.07
CA GLY A 26 -1.90 -1.14 16.22
C GLY A 26 -1.44 -0.17 15.12
N GLU A 27 -0.15 -0.07 14.85
CA GLU A 27 0.42 0.83 13.86
C GLU A 27 0.60 0.10 12.52
N LEU A 28 0.32 0.79 11.42
CA LEU A 28 0.64 0.30 10.07
C LEU A 28 2.15 0.32 9.88
N VAL A 29 2.74 -0.83 9.57
CA VAL A 29 4.18 -0.99 9.35
C VAL A 29 4.43 -1.76 8.07
N ALA A 30 5.54 -1.44 7.38
CA ALA A 30 6.02 -2.26 6.29
C ALA A 30 6.69 -3.54 6.80
N ASP A 31 6.36 -4.66 6.17
CA ASP A 31 6.93 -5.97 6.44
C ASP A 31 7.94 -6.33 5.35
N SER A 32 9.23 -6.22 5.69
CA SER A 32 10.33 -6.54 4.79
C SER A 32 10.42 -8.04 4.48
N GLU A 33 9.87 -8.91 5.33
CA GLU A 33 9.89 -10.36 5.09
C GLU A 33 8.95 -10.78 3.97
N ASN A 34 7.82 -10.09 3.88
CA ASN A 34 6.77 -10.28 2.88
C ASN A 34 6.85 -9.29 1.70
N TYR A 35 7.90 -8.48 1.62
CA TYR A 35 8.16 -7.57 0.50
C TYR A 35 8.89 -8.30 -0.64
N TYR A 36 8.14 -8.69 -1.66
CA TYR A 36 8.63 -9.45 -2.82
C TYR A 36 8.83 -8.57 -4.07
N ASP A 37 9.41 -7.37 -3.91
CA ASP A 37 9.80 -6.57 -5.07
C ASP A 37 11.20 -6.99 -5.56
N ASN A 38 11.21 -7.82 -6.61
CA ASN A 38 12.45 -8.28 -7.25
C ASN A 38 13.26 -7.15 -7.92
N TYR A 39 12.66 -5.97 -8.13
CA TYR A 39 13.30 -4.79 -8.74
C TYR A 39 13.33 -3.57 -7.80
N GLY A 40 12.95 -3.75 -6.53
CA GLY A 40 12.82 -2.67 -5.56
C GLY A 40 14.16 -2.12 -5.09
N LYS A 41 14.17 -0.83 -4.69
CA LYS A 41 15.36 -0.16 -4.14
C LYS A 41 15.86 -0.76 -2.82
N PHE A 42 15.00 -1.43 -2.07
CA PHE A 42 15.25 -1.94 -0.73
C PHE A 42 15.30 -3.46 -0.72
N LYS A 43 16.31 -4.05 -0.08
CA LYS A 43 16.47 -5.50 0.07
C LYS A 43 15.95 -5.97 1.43
N LYS A 44 15.65 -7.26 1.56
CA LYS A 44 15.15 -7.94 2.77
C LYS A 44 15.93 -7.63 4.09
N ASN A 45 17.18 -7.13 3.99
CA ASN A 45 18.05 -6.81 5.12
C ASN A 45 18.55 -5.35 5.10
N ASP A 46 17.73 -4.39 4.67
CA ASP A 46 18.16 -2.98 4.67
C ASP A 46 18.42 -2.47 6.11
N PRO A 47 19.58 -1.86 6.41
CA PRO A 47 19.89 -1.34 7.73
C PRO A 47 19.03 -0.13 8.16
N HIS A 48 18.13 0.37 7.30
CA HIS A 48 17.29 1.54 7.59
C HIS A 48 15.78 1.22 7.60
N PRO A 49 15.26 0.53 8.63
CA PRO A 49 13.86 0.10 8.69
C PRO A 49 12.85 1.26 8.61
N LEU A 50 13.17 2.43 9.17
CA LEU A 50 12.33 3.62 9.09
C LEU A 50 12.24 4.20 7.66
N GLN A 51 13.32 4.10 6.88
CA GLN A 51 13.32 4.57 5.50
C GLN A 51 12.52 3.61 4.61
N PHE A 52 12.68 2.31 4.85
CA PHE A 52 11.90 1.28 4.18
C PHE A 52 10.39 1.42 4.44
N ASP A 53 10.01 1.59 5.71
CA ASP A 53 8.61 1.80 6.09
C ASP A 53 7.97 3.00 5.37
N ARG A 54 8.68 4.14 5.36
CA ARG A 54 8.22 5.33 4.62
C ARG A 54 8.16 5.09 3.11
N PHE A 55 9.12 4.37 2.55
CA PHE A 55 9.18 4.09 1.13
C PHE A 55 7.97 3.26 0.67
N VAL A 56 7.67 2.15 1.34
CA VAL A 56 6.53 1.28 1.01
C VAL A 56 5.21 2.05 1.15
N LYS A 57 5.03 2.78 2.27
CA LYS A 57 3.86 3.64 2.47
C LYS A 57 3.69 4.69 1.36
N ASN A 58 4.79 5.27 0.88
CA ASN A 58 4.76 6.27 -0.18
C ASN A 58 4.34 5.68 -1.53
N ILE A 59 4.71 4.43 -1.85
CA ILE A 59 4.23 3.73 -3.06
C ILE A 59 2.70 3.67 -3.03
N TYR A 60 2.13 3.15 -1.94
CA TYR A 60 0.69 3.04 -1.79
C TYR A 60 0.00 4.41 -1.76
N TYR A 61 0.58 5.42 -1.10
CA TYR A 61 0.07 6.78 -1.12
C TYR A 61 -0.05 7.35 -2.54
N VAL A 62 1.00 7.20 -3.36
CA VAL A 62 0.97 7.66 -4.77
C VAL A 62 -0.05 6.88 -5.60
N LEU A 63 -0.23 5.58 -5.36
CA LEU A 63 -1.25 4.79 -6.07
C LEU A 63 -2.67 5.18 -5.65
N LEU A 64 -2.89 5.40 -4.36
CA LEU A 64 -4.20 5.73 -3.80
C LEU A 64 -4.65 7.15 -4.19
N THR A 65 -3.72 8.09 -4.34
CA THR A 65 -4.01 9.48 -4.74
C THR A 65 -4.22 9.68 -6.24
N ARG A 66 -3.99 8.64 -7.06
CA ARG A 66 -4.21 8.69 -8.52
C ARG A 66 -5.65 8.40 -8.95
N GLY A 67 -6.48 7.81 -8.10
CA GLY A 67 -7.89 7.59 -8.41
C GLY A 67 -8.69 8.87 -8.18
N ILE A 68 -9.22 9.46 -9.26
CA ILE A 68 -9.97 10.73 -9.20
C ILE A 68 -11.48 10.49 -9.04
N ASP A 69 -12.08 9.60 -9.84
CA ASP A 69 -13.54 9.36 -9.79
C ASP A 69 -13.93 8.16 -8.91
N GLY A 70 -12.99 7.27 -8.62
CA GLY A 70 -13.20 6.15 -7.71
C GLY A 70 -11.98 5.25 -7.58
N ILE A 71 -11.83 4.64 -6.41
CA ILE A 71 -10.76 3.69 -6.14
C ILE A 71 -11.30 2.45 -5.46
N ARG A 72 -10.89 1.28 -5.95
CA ARG A 72 -11.14 -0.01 -5.29
C ARG A 72 -9.84 -0.50 -4.69
N VAL A 73 -9.86 -0.72 -3.39
CA VAL A 73 -8.70 -1.21 -2.65
C VAL A 73 -8.97 -2.64 -2.20
N TYR A 74 -8.10 -3.56 -2.59
CA TYR A 74 -8.09 -4.92 -2.09
C TYR A 74 -6.93 -5.08 -1.11
N PHE A 75 -7.17 -5.81 -0.02
CA PHE A 75 -6.19 -6.03 1.03
C PHE A 75 -5.94 -7.54 1.17
N GLU A 76 -4.68 -7.94 1.03
CA GLU A 76 -4.27 -9.32 1.32
C GLU A 76 -4.23 -9.59 2.83
N ASP A 77 -3.74 -8.63 3.63
CA ASP A 77 -3.77 -8.73 5.10
C ASP A 77 -5.10 -8.18 5.66
N LYS A 78 -5.87 -9.08 6.29
CA LYS A 78 -7.15 -8.76 6.94
C LYS A 78 -7.03 -7.82 8.13
N LYS A 79 -5.88 -7.77 8.81
CA LYS A 79 -5.63 -6.78 9.87
C LYS A 79 -5.60 -5.37 9.29
N VAL A 80 -4.91 -5.19 8.16
CA VAL A 80 -4.83 -3.91 7.45
C VAL A 80 -6.20 -3.52 6.91
N GLU A 81 -6.94 -4.47 6.30
CA GLU A 81 -8.31 -4.23 5.85
C GLU A 81 -9.21 -3.70 6.97
N LYS A 82 -9.15 -4.34 8.15
CA LYS A 82 -9.95 -3.96 9.32
C LYS A 82 -9.55 -2.59 9.86
N ALA A 83 -8.24 -2.31 9.96
CA ALA A 83 -7.74 -1.01 10.40
C ALA A 83 -8.16 0.11 9.43
N PHE A 84 -8.07 -0.14 8.13
CA PHE A 84 -8.46 0.79 7.09
C PHE A 84 -9.97 1.08 7.10
N LYS A 85 -10.82 0.05 7.19
CA LYS A 85 -12.28 0.22 7.32
C LYS A 85 -12.67 1.02 8.56
N LYS A 86 -11.99 0.76 9.69
CA LYS A 86 -12.18 1.52 10.93
C LYS A 86 -11.78 2.99 10.76
N PHE A 87 -10.68 3.26 10.07
CA PHE A 87 -10.20 4.63 9.82
C PHE A 87 -11.13 5.42 8.90
N MET A 88 -11.70 4.77 7.87
CA MET A 88 -12.59 5.44 6.92
C MET A 88 -14.03 5.61 7.43
N GLU A 89 -14.32 5.27 8.70
CA GLU A 89 -15.67 5.28 9.29
C GLU A 89 -16.73 4.62 8.39
N ILE A 90 -16.31 3.63 7.59
CA ILE A 90 -17.23 2.84 6.78
C ILE A 90 -17.94 1.89 7.73
N ASN A 91 -18.98 2.42 8.38
CA ASN A 91 -20.03 1.63 8.99
C ASN A 91 -20.79 1.01 7.81
N GLY A 92 -20.47 -0.25 7.52
CA GLY A 92 -21.24 -1.06 6.58
C GLY A 92 -22.66 -1.25 7.05
#